data_AF-A0AA37LYR5-F1
#
_entry.id   AF-A0AA37LYR5-F1
#
_cell.length_a   1.000
_cell.length_b   1.000
_cell.length_c   1.000
_cell.angle_alpha   90.00
_cell.angle_beta   90.00
_cell.angle_gamma   90.00
#
_symmetry.space_group_name_H-M   'P 1'
#
loop_
_entity.id
_entity.type
_entity.pdbx_description
1 polymer ?
#
loop_
_entity_poly.entity_id
_entity_poly.type
_entity_poly.pdbx_seq_one_letter_code
_entity_poly.pdbx_strand_id
1 'polypeptide(L)'
;MASLATLCLWILIHFITGTPGAWREVIKVTRNLLEETSIDTWNQSTTAALTYQSFSSAFALVQSQYLGRLEFPAPLKTYLPGVEMSKSQIMPAQSLELVYSFNSKLLQAPCLSPEELDQLEIEFALSMPEPSTDFDTRNTDSAMVHHHRSLFYYASLLYFKCNSGRRGPEQEIQSMVSRCVDHMEHLELLQNNSSPNTWIYAAVAFEAATPELRYRMRHLFSKRKLLGIATWDTLLLAVEEVWMRRDTAHSGFAPKPWTRVLAEMPEFDVILY
;
A
#
# COMPACT_ATOMS: atom_id res chain seq x y z
N MET A 1 -9.36 -15.84 -19.65
CA MET A 1 -7.96 -15.54 -19.29
C MET A 1 -7.54 -14.12 -19.68
N ALA A 2 -7.60 -13.71 -20.95
CA ALA A 2 -7.19 -12.36 -21.36
C ALA A 2 -7.97 -11.23 -20.66
N SER A 3 -9.30 -11.31 -20.60
CA SER A 3 -10.14 -10.32 -19.91
C SER A 3 -9.89 -10.25 -18.40
N LEU A 4 -9.58 -11.39 -17.76
CA LEU A 4 -9.21 -11.46 -16.35
C LEU A 4 -7.85 -10.78 -16.13
N ALA A 5 -6.85 -11.09 -16.96
CA ALA A 5 -5.54 -10.45 -16.88
C ALA A 5 -5.65 -8.92 -17.01
N THR A 6 -6.52 -8.41 -17.89
CA THR A 6 -6.77 -6.97 -18.05
C THR A 6 -7.46 -6.35 -16.83
N LEU A 7 -8.52 -6.97 -16.29
CA LEU A 7 -9.21 -6.49 -15.08
C LEU A 7 -8.28 -6.49 -13.86
N CYS A 8 -7.46 -7.52 -13.73
CA CYS A 8 -6.53 -7.62 -12.62
C CYS A 8 -5.32 -6.69 -12.75
N LEU A 9 -4.81 -6.46 -13.97
CA LEU A 9 -3.79 -5.45 -14.24
C LEU A 9 -4.31 -4.07 -13.86
N TRP A 10 -5.60 -3.79 -14.15
CA TRP A 10 -6.25 -2.56 -13.76
C TRP A 10 -6.31 -2.41 -12.23
N ILE A 11 -6.70 -3.45 -11.47
CA ILE A 11 -6.68 -3.44 -9.99
C ILE A 11 -5.28 -3.19 -9.42
N LEU A 12 -4.26 -3.87 -9.96
CA LEU A 12 -2.86 -3.76 -9.51
C LEU A 12 -2.28 -2.35 -9.69
N ILE A 13 -2.79 -1.61 -10.67
CA ILE A 13 -2.25 -0.32 -11.10
C ILE A 13 -2.91 0.86 -10.39
N HIS A 14 -4.15 0.72 -9.91
CA HIS A 14 -4.97 1.86 -9.50
C HIS A 14 -5.28 1.87 -8.00
N PHE A 15 -4.44 2.53 -7.19
CA PHE A 15 -4.77 2.85 -5.78
C PHE A 15 -5.81 3.98 -5.63
N ILE A 16 -5.89 4.85 -6.63
CA ILE A 16 -6.80 5.98 -6.70
C ILE A 16 -7.39 6.01 -8.11
N THR A 17 -8.70 6.20 -8.21
CA THR A 17 -9.42 6.33 -9.48
C THR A 17 -10.28 7.59 -9.47
N GLY A 18 -10.62 8.10 -10.65
CA GLY A 18 -11.49 9.28 -10.79
C GLY A 18 -12.99 8.96 -10.86
N THR A 19 -13.39 7.70 -10.63
CA THR A 19 -14.80 7.27 -10.75
C THR A 19 -15.25 6.55 -9.49
N PRO A 20 -15.98 7.23 -8.58
CA PRO A 20 -16.51 6.66 -7.35
C PRO A 20 -17.22 5.32 -7.56
N GLY A 21 -16.78 4.29 -6.85
CA GLY A 21 -17.45 2.98 -6.81
C GLY A 21 -16.97 1.97 -7.86
N ALA A 22 -16.39 2.42 -8.97
CA ALA A 22 -16.09 1.56 -10.12
C ALA A 22 -15.11 0.43 -9.78
N TRP A 23 -14.09 0.71 -8.96
CA TRP A 23 -13.10 -0.28 -8.60
C TRP A 23 -13.61 -1.35 -7.63
N ARG A 24 -14.59 -1.03 -6.76
CA ARG A 24 -15.15 -2.00 -5.79
C ARG A 24 -15.84 -3.14 -6.51
N GLU A 25 -16.62 -2.82 -7.55
CA GLU A 25 -17.27 -3.83 -8.39
C GLU A 25 -16.25 -4.66 -9.20
N VAL A 26 -15.21 -4.02 -9.74
CA VAL A 26 -14.12 -4.74 -10.42
C VAL A 26 -13.41 -5.72 -9.48
N ILE A 27 -13.15 -5.32 -8.24
CA ILE A 27 -12.54 -6.17 -7.20
C ILE A 27 -13.47 -7.33 -6.84
N LYS A 28 -14.76 -7.08 -6.60
CA LYS A 28 -15.75 -8.14 -6.30
C LYS A 28 -15.81 -9.17 -7.43
N VAL A 29 -16.01 -8.72 -8.67
CA VAL A 29 -16.11 -9.59 -9.86
C VAL A 29 -14.83 -10.40 -10.05
N THR A 30 -13.68 -9.76 -9.92
CA THR A 30 -12.39 -10.42 -10.12
C THR A 30 -12.12 -11.46 -9.03
N ARG A 31 -12.46 -11.18 -7.76
CA ARG A 31 -12.32 -12.12 -6.65
C ARG A 31 -13.22 -13.33 -6.84
N ASN A 32 -14.50 -13.12 -7.15
CA ASN A 32 -15.45 -14.21 -7.38
C ASN A 32 -14.98 -15.10 -8.53
N LEU A 33 -14.45 -14.51 -9.60
CA LEU A 33 -13.89 -15.25 -10.72
C LEU A 33 -12.66 -16.08 -10.34
N LEU A 34 -11.79 -15.58 -9.45
CA LEU A 34 -10.66 -16.37 -8.92
C LEU A 34 -11.12 -17.55 -8.05
N GLU A 35 -12.18 -17.34 -7.25
CA GLU A 35 -12.75 -18.35 -6.35
C GLU A 35 -13.55 -19.44 -7.09
N GLU A 36 -14.31 -19.06 -8.13
CA GLU A 36 -15.11 -19.97 -8.96
C GLU A 36 -14.26 -20.80 -9.92
N THR A 37 -13.07 -20.30 -10.30
CA THR A 37 -12.16 -21.04 -11.19
C THR A 37 -11.49 -22.19 -10.43
N SER A 38 -11.61 -23.41 -10.96
CA SER A 38 -11.06 -24.59 -10.31
C SER A 38 -9.54 -24.50 -10.11
N ILE A 39 -9.06 -25.06 -8.99
CA ILE A 39 -7.63 -25.11 -8.68
C ILE A 39 -6.82 -25.84 -9.76
N ASP A 40 -7.43 -26.84 -10.42
CA ASP A 40 -6.82 -27.56 -11.53
C ASP A 40 -6.53 -26.64 -12.71
N THR A 41 -7.42 -25.66 -12.97
CA THR A 41 -7.21 -24.65 -14.02
C THR A 41 -6.02 -23.75 -13.72
N TRP A 42 -5.83 -23.36 -12.45
CA TRP A 42 -4.67 -22.59 -12.04
C TRP A 42 -3.36 -23.39 -12.10
N ASN A 43 -3.44 -24.71 -11.86
CA ASN A 43 -2.31 -25.62 -11.90
C ASN A 43 -1.96 -26.14 -13.32
N GLN A 44 -2.76 -25.83 -14.34
CA GLN A 44 -2.53 -26.29 -15.72
C GLN A 44 -1.23 -25.73 -16.34
N SER A 45 -0.74 -24.59 -15.86
CA SER A 45 0.52 -24.01 -16.35
C SER A 45 1.16 -23.10 -15.32
N THR A 46 2.50 -22.92 -15.41
CA THR A 46 3.25 -21.98 -14.58
C THR A 46 2.70 -20.55 -14.69
N THR A 47 2.34 -20.12 -15.89
CA THR A 47 1.75 -18.79 -16.10
C THR A 47 0.42 -18.63 -15.39
N ALA A 48 -0.47 -19.63 -15.45
CA ALA A 48 -1.75 -19.59 -14.75
C ALA A 48 -1.54 -19.56 -13.22
N ALA A 49 -0.60 -20.35 -12.69
CA ALA A 49 -0.33 -20.37 -11.26
C ALA A 49 0.29 -19.06 -10.76
N LEU A 50 1.26 -18.49 -11.49
CA LEU A 50 1.83 -17.17 -11.18
C LEU A 50 0.79 -16.05 -11.26
N THR A 51 -0.16 -16.16 -12.21
CA THR A 51 -1.29 -15.24 -12.36
C THR A 51 -2.17 -15.29 -11.11
N TYR A 52 -2.58 -16.47 -10.68
CA TYR A 52 -3.38 -16.66 -9.45
C TYR A 52 -2.67 -16.12 -8.21
N GLN A 53 -1.38 -16.44 -8.02
CA GLN A 53 -0.61 -15.98 -6.86
C GLN A 53 -0.41 -14.46 -6.84
N SER A 54 -0.09 -13.86 -8.00
CA SER A 54 0.07 -12.41 -8.13
C SER A 54 -1.22 -11.68 -7.78
N PHE A 55 -2.36 -12.19 -8.25
CA PHE A 55 -3.65 -11.56 -7.97
C PHE A 55 -4.12 -11.81 -6.54
N SER A 56 -3.98 -13.03 -6.01
CA SER A 56 -4.32 -13.31 -4.61
C SER A 56 -3.53 -12.44 -3.64
N SER A 57 -2.25 -12.18 -3.94
CA SER A 57 -1.41 -11.25 -3.16
C SER A 57 -1.87 -9.80 -3.27
N ALA A 58 -2.25 -9.36 -4.48
CA ALA A 58 -2.84 -8.04 -4.71
C ALA A 58 -4.17 -7.85 -3.95
N PHE A 59 -5.01 -8.89 -3.92
CA PHE A 59 -6.26 -8.89 -3.17
C PHE A 59 -6.03 -8.76 -1.68
N ALA A 60 -5.09 -9.53 -1.13
CA ALA A 60 -4.72 -9.41 0.28
C ALA A 60 -4.25 -7.98 0.62
N LEU A 61 -3.49 -7.36 -0.30
CA LEU A 61 -3.07 -5.97 -0.16
C LEU A 61 -4.26 -4.99 -0.13
N VAL A 62 -5.13 -5.05 -1.13
CA VAL A 62 -6.32 -4.18 -1.21
C VAL A 62 -7.21 -4.40 0.02
N GLN A 63 -7.44 -5.66 0.41
CA GLN A 63 -8.26 -6.01 1.56
C GLN A 63 -7.73 -5.39 2.85
N SER A 64 -6.40 -5.36 3.05
CA SER A 64 -5.82 -4.72 4.23
C SER A 64 -6.12 -3.22 4.30
N GLN A 65 -6.36 -2.57 3.17
CA GLN A 65 -6.51 -1.11 3.07
C GLN A 65 -7.97 -0.65 3.14
N TYR A 66 -8.93 -1.57 2.99
CA TYR A 66 -10.34 -1.22 2.83
C TYR A 66 -11.02 -0.83 4.16
N LEU A 67 -11.60 0.38 4.22
CA LEU A 67 -12.43 0.92 5.31
C LEU A 67 -13.91 1.07 4.88
N GLY A 68 -14.37 0.36 3.85
CA GLY A 68 -15.76 0.35 3.37
C GLY A 68 -16.56 -0.88 3.87
N ARG A 69 -17.88 -0.73 4.08
CA ARG A 69 -18.73 -1.69 4.82
C ARG A 69 -19.11 -2.98 4.07
N LEU A 70 -19.15 -4.07 4.83
CA LEU A 70 -20.04 -5.25 4.78
C LEU A 70 -20.00 -6.22 3.58
N GLU A 71 -19.44 -5.85 2.43
CA GLU A 71 -19.39 -6.75 1.26
C GLU A 71 -17.96 -7.02 0.78
N PHE A 72 -16.99 -7.10 1.69
CA PHE A 72 -15.66 -7.54 1.27
C PHE A 72 -15.53 -9.08 1.38
N PRO A 73 -15.25 -9.76 0.26
CA PRO A 73 -14.70 -11.10 0.21
C PRO A 73 -13.86 -11.62 1.39
N ALA A 74 -14.07 -12.89 1.77
CA ALA A 74 -13.11 -13.62 2.60
C ALA A 74 -11.74 -13.73 1.90
N PRO A 75 -10.62 -13.70 2.63
CA PRO A 75 -9.27 -13.75 2.07
C PRO A 75 -9.07 -14.97 1.16
N LEU A 76 -8.44 -14.76 0.00
CA LEU A 76 -8.04 -15.84 -0.90
C LEU A 76 -6.81 -16.56 -0.37
N LYS A 77 -6.68 -17.87 -0.65
CA LYS A 77 -5.42 -18.58 -0.42
C LYS A 77 -4.35 -17.99 -1.33
N THR A 78 -3.34 -17.35 -0.77
CA THR A 78 -2.26 -16.68 -1.52
C THR A 78 -1.21 -17.64 -2.08
N TYR A 79 -1.23 -18.91 -1.65
CA TYR A 79 -0.22 -19.90 -2.00
C TYR A 79 -0.80 -21.09 -2.79
N LEU A 80 -0.11 -21.43 -3.88
CA LEU A 80 -0.28 -22.69 -4.62
C LEU A 80 0.96 -23.57 -4.37
N PRO A 81 0.80 -24.83 -3.94
CA PRO A 81 1.92 -25.73 -3.73
C PRO A 81 2.79 -25.89 -4.99
N GLY A 82 4.10 -25.70 -4.86
CA GLY A 82 5.07 -25.98 -5.93
C GLY A 82 5.39 -24.82 -6.88
N VAL A 83 4.91 -23.59 -6.62
CA VAL A 83 5.26 -22.41 -7.40
C VAL A 83 6.01 -21.41 -6.53
N GLU A 84 7.28 -21.15 -6.87
CA GLU A 84 8.09 -20.12 -6.23
C GLU A 84 7.62 -18.73 -6.69
N MET A 85 7.09 -17.95 -5.76
CA MET A 85 6.79 -16.55 -6.01
C MET A 85 8.08 -15.76 -6.23
N SER A 86 8.01 -14.75 -7.10
CA SER A 86 9.09 -13.78 -7.19
C SER A 86 9.31 -13.14 -5.82
N LYS A 87 10.56 -13.10 -5.35
CA LYS A 87 10.89 -12.58 -4.02
C LYS A 87 10.47 -11.11 -3.85
N SER A 88 10.34 -10.35 -4.95
CA SER A 88 9.83 -8.97 -4.98
C SER A 88 8.33 -8.84 -4.64
N GLN A 89 7.57 -9.92 -4.78
CA GLN A 89 6.13 -9.97 -4.47
C GLN A 89 5.83 -10.45 -3.04
N ILE A 90 6.86 -10.86 -2.28
CA ILE A 90 6.70 -11.31 -0.90
C ILE A 90 6.46 -10.09 -0.01
N MET A 91 5.19 -9.78 0.23
CA MET A 91 4.79 -8.77 1.21
C MET A 91 5.14 -9.26 2.63
N PRO A 92 5.57 -8.37 3.55
CA PRO A 92 5.66 -8.72 4.96
C PRO A 92 4.26 -9.01 5.50
N ALA A 93 3.90 -10.30 5.58
CA ALA A 93 2.56 -10.74 6.00
C ALA A 93 2.15 -10.12 7.35
N GLN A 94 3.09 -10.00 8.29
CA GLN A 94 2.82 -9.41 9.60
C GLN A 94 2.41 -7.93 9.51
N SER A 95 3.12 -7.10 8.74
CA SER A 95 2.73 -5.69 8.59
C SER A 95 1.37 -5.54 7.89
N LEU A 96 1.06 -6.43 6.96
CA LEU A 96 -0.24 -6.47 6.27
C LEU A 96 -1.38 -6.81 7.24
N GLU A 97 -1.19 -7.84 8.07
CA GLU A 97 -2.15 -8.24 9.09
C GLU A 97 -2.37 -7.14 10.14
N LEU A 98 -1.32 -6.39 10.50
CA LEU A 98 -1.45 -5.26 11.44
C LEU A 98 -2.26 -4.10 10.86
N VAL A 99 -2.03 -3.77 9.58
CA VAL A 99 -2.84 -2.74 8.89
C VAL A 99 -4.29 -3.19 8.76
N TYR A 100 -4.52 -4.46 8.38
CA TYR A 100 -5.86 -5.04 8.31
C TYR A 100 -6.57 -5.04 9.67
N SER A 101 -5.88 -5.46 10.73
CA SER A 101 -6.39 -5.46 12.11
C SER A 101 -6.77 -4.05 12.55
N PHE A 102 -5.89 -3.07 12.32
CA PHE A 102 -6.16 -1.67 12.64
C PHE A 102 -7.39 -1.13 11.89
N ASN A 103 -7.45 -1.32 10.58
CA ASN A 103 -8.56 -0.85 9.74
C ASN A 103 -9.88 -1.56 10.10
N SER A 104 -9.85 -2.86 10.39
CA SER A 104 -11.01 -3.63 10.83
C SER A 104 -11.58 -3.12 12.16
N LYS A 105 -10.70 -2.75 13.11
CA LYS A 105 -11.15 -2.16 14.38
C LYS A 105 -11.73 -0.76 14.17
N LEU A 106 -11.13 0.07 13.30
CA LEU A 106 -11.65 1.40 12.95
C LEU A 106 -13.04 1.34 12.28
N LEU A 107 -13.35 0.25 11.58
CA LEU A 107 -14.67 0.01 11.00
C LEU A 107 -15.74 -0.32 12.06
N GLN A 108 -15.34 -1.02 13.11
CA GLN A 108 -16.23 -1.45 14.19
C GLN A 108 -16.50 -0.34 15.19
N ALA A 109 -15.52 0.52 15.45
CA ALA A 109 -15.61 1.60 16.41
C ALA A 109 -15.06 2.92 15.85
N PRO A 110 -15.75 4.06 16.09
CA PRO A 110 -15.29 5.37 15.61
C PRO A 110 -13.98 5.85 16.27
N CYS A 111 -13.59 5.24 17.39
CA CYS A 111 -12.32 5.45 18.07
C CYS A 111 -11.90 4.15 18.76
N LEU A 112 -10.61 3.83 18.72
CA LEU A 112 -10.04 2.66 19.39
C LEU A 112 -9.69 2.99 20.86
N SER A 113 -9.75 1.99 21.73
CA SER A 113 -9.35 2.19 23.13
C SER A 113 -7.83 2.40 23.24
N PRO A 114 -7.35 3.09 24.29
CA PRO A 114 -5.92 3.23 24.53
C PRO A 114 -5.18 1.89 24.55
N GLU A 115 -5.77 0.86 25.16
CA GLU A 115 -5.20 -0.48 25.28
C GLU A 115 -5.08 -1.18 23.93
N GLU A 116 -6.09 -1.03 23.06
CA GLU A 116 -6.03 -1.57 21.69
C GLU A 116 -4.94 -0.91 20.85
N LEU A 117 -4.76 0.41 21.03
CA LEU A 117 -3.71 1.17 20.36
C LEU A 117 -2.32 0.80 20.87
N ASP A 118 -2.16 0.64 22.18
CA ASP A 118 -0.89 0.24 22.79
C ASP A 118 -0.49 -1.17 22.32
N GLN A 119 -1.44 -2.10 22.25
CA GLN A 119 -1.20 -3.45 21.73
C GLN A 119 -0.75 -3.43 20.26
N LEU A 120 -1.43 -2.65 19.40
CA LEU A 120 -1.04 -2.50 17.99
C LEU A 120 0.36 -1.87 17.86
N GLU A 121 0.68 -0.88 18.69
CA GLU A 121 1.99 -0.22 18.68
C GLU A 121 3.11 -1.20 19.09
N ILE A 122 2.88 -2.04 20.11
CA ILE A 122 3.81 -3.11 20.51
C ILE A 122 3.98 -4.12 19.38
N GLU A 123 2.89 -4.58 18.76
CA GLU A 123 2.96 -5.54 17.66
C GLU A 123 3.70 -4.97 16.45
N PHE A 124 3.49 -3.69 16.12
CA PHE A 124 4.30 -3.01 15.10
C PHE A 124 5.78 -3.00 15.50
N ALA A 125 6.12 -2.60 16.72
CA ALA A 125 7.52 -2.57 17.17
C ALA A 125 8.20 -3.95 17.10
N LEU A 126 7.47 -5.03 17.42
CA LEU A 126 7.94 -6.41 17.32
C LEU A 126 8.00 -6.94 15.87
N SER A 127 7.32 -6.29 14.93
CA SER A 127 7.31 -6.66 13.51
C SER A 127 8.44 -6.03 12.69
N MET A 128 9.38 -5.33 13.35
CA MET A 128 10.50 -4.69 12.68
C MET A 128 11.26 -5.73 11.84
N PRO A 129 11.42 -5.52 10.52
CA PRO A 129 12.14 -6.45 9.67
C PRO A 129 13.57 -6.60 10.17
N GLU A 130 13.98 -7.83 10.48
CA GLU A 130 15.39 -8.09 10.74
C GLU A 130 16.21 -7.72 9.50
N PRO A 131 17.43 -7.17 9.68
CA PRO A 131 18.37 -7.07 8.59
C PRO A 131 18.51 -8.49 8.02
N SER A 132 18.15 -8.70 6.75
CA SER A 132 18.26 -10.04 6.17
C SER A 132 19.70 -10.49 6.35
N THR A 133 19.91 -11.65 6.97
CA THR A 133 21.24 -12.28 7.10
C THR A 133 21.91 -12.47 5.74
N ASP A 134 21.11 -12.50 4.68
CA ASP A 134 21.52 -12.60 3.28
C ASP A 134 21.56 -11.24 2.56
N PHE A 135 21.53 -10.10 3.26
CA PHE A 135 21.64 -8.78 2.62
C PHE A 135 23.01 -8.67 1.94
N ASP A 136 23.01 -8.92 0.64
CA ASP A 136 24.18 -8.78 -0.21
C ASP A 136 23.87 -7.71 -1.24
N THR A 137 24.54 -6.56 -1.12
CA THR A 137 24.43 -5.46 -2.08
C THR A 137 24.85 -5.85 -3.50
N ARG A 138 25.58 -6.97 -3.65
CA ARG A 138 25.98 -7.53 -4.95
C ARG A 138 24.88 -8.41 -5.56
N ASN A 139 23.90 -8.84 -4.75
CA ASN A 139 22.74 -9.59 -5.19
C ASN A 139 21.52 -8.67 -5.28
N THR A 140 21.17 -8.31 -6.51
CA THR A 140 20.03 -7.42 -6.82
C THR A 140 18.72 -7.91 -6.22
N ASP A 141 18.46 -9.22 -6.23
CA ASP A 141 17.23 -9.79 -5.67
C ASP A 141 17.19 -9.66 -4.15
N SER A 142 18.32 -9.90 -3.48
CA SER A 142 18.42 -9.75 -2.02
C SER A 142 18.23 -8.29 -1.59
N ALA A 143 18.90 -7.35 -2.27
CA ALA A 143 18.75 -5.92 -2.03
C ALA A 143 17.30 -5.44 -2.25
N MET A 144 16.66 -5.93 -3.32
CA MET A 144 15.27 -5.61 -3.63
C MET A 144 14.31 -6.11 -2.53
N VAL A 145 14.49 -7.34 -2.05
CA VAL A 145 13.69 -7.90 -0.93
C VAL A 145 13.85 -7.07 0.34
N HIS A 146 15.09 -6.72 0.69
CA HIS A 146 15.37 -5.91 1.87
C HIS A 146 14.66 -4.55 1.82
N HIS A 147 14.79 -3.83 0.70
CA HIS A 147 14.16 -2.52 0.55
C HIS A 147 12.63 -2.61 0.50
N HIS A 148 12.05 -3.62 -0.15
CA HIS A 148 10.61 -3.85 -0.12
C HIS A 148 10.08 -4.08 1.28
N ARG A 149 10.71 -4.99 2.05
CA ARG A 149 10.28 -5.31 3.42
C ARG A 149 10.37 -4.10 4.34
N SER A 150 11.49 -3.38 4.26
CA SER A 150 11.73 -2.19 5.06
C SER A 150 10.74 -1.08 4.73
N LEU A 151 10.55 -0.78 3.43
CA LEU A 151 9.60 0.23 2.98
C LEU A 151 8.17 -0.10 3.44
N PHE A 152 7.75 -1.36 3.27
CA PHE A 152 6.40 -1.77 3.63
C PHE A 152 6.14 -1.64 5.14
N TYR A 153 7.12 -2.04 5.97
CA TYR A 153 7.06 -1.87 7.41
C TYR A 153 6.94 -0.39 7.82
N TYR A 154 7.86 0.46 7.35
CA TYR A 154 7.86 1.87 7.74
C TYR A 154 6.61 2.61 7.24
N ALA A 155 6.14 2.31 6.02
CA ALA A 155 4.91 2.90 5.50
C ALA A 155 3.67 2.46 6.29
N SER A 156 3.61 1.19 6.71
CA SER A 156 2.51 0.67 7.54
C SER A 156 2.50 1.31 8.93
N LEU A 157 3.67 1.43 9.56
CA LEU A 157 3.82 2.11 10.85
C LEU A 157 3.48 3.60 10.76
N LEU A 158 3.94 4.26 9.69
CA LEU A 158 3.62 5.66 9.39
C LEU A 158 2.12 5.85 9.24
N TYR A 159 1.46 4.98 8.47
CA TYR A 159 0.01 4.96 8.30
C TYR A 159 -0.70 4.81 9.65
N PHE A 160 -0.33 3.82 10.47
CA PHE A 160 -0.90 3.63 11.80
C PHE A 160 -0.74 4.89 12.66
N LYS A 161 0.49 5.39 12.86
CA LYS A 161 0.76 6.55 13.71
C LYS A 161 -0.01 7.79 13.27
N CYS A 162 -0.08 8.05 11.96
CA CYS A 162 -0.72 9.25 11.43
C CYS A 162 -2.26 9.18 11.43
N ASN A 163 -2.84 7.98 11.51
CA ASN A 163 -4.29 7.79 11.45
C ASN A 163 -4.93 7.36 12.78
N SER A 164 -4.15 6.88 13.75
CA SER A 164 -4.64 6.42 15.06
C SER A 164 -4.74 7.53 16.12
N GLY A 165 -4.23 8.73 15.82
CA GLY A 165 -4.04 9.79 16.82
C GLY A 165 -2.77 9.63 17.66
N ARG A 166 -1.97 8.57 17.45
CA ARG A 166 -0.64 8.38 18.04
C ARG A 166 0.46 9.03 17.18
N ARG A 167 0.15 10.17 16.56
CA ARG A 167 1.14 10.92 15.78
C ARG A 167 2.17 11.47 16.78
N GLY A 168 3.39 10.96 16.71
CA GLY A 168 4.51 11.46 17.49
C GLY A 168 4.97 12.85 17.04
N PRO A 169 6.11 13.34 17.55
CA PRO A 169 6.72 14.58 17.11
C PRO A 169 6.94 14.61 15.59
N GLU A 170 6.70 15.77 14.97
CA GLU A 170 6.80 15.91 13.51
C GLU A 170 8.20 15.55 12.99
N GLN A 171 9.26 15.82 13.77
CA GLN A 171 10.62 15.43 13.42
C GLN A 171 10.78 13.90 13.26
N GLU A 172 10.13 13.10 14.11
CA GLU A 172 10.17 11.64 14.01
C GLU A 172 9.40 11.15 12.78
N ILE A 173 8.25 11.76 12.50
CA ILE A 173 7.46 11.46 11.30
C ILE A 173 8.27 11.77 10.03
N GLN A 174 8.87 12.96 9.93
CA GLN A 174 9.67 13.34 8.76
C GLN A 174 10.94 12.50 8.61
N SER A 175 11.56 12.06 9.72
CA SER A 175 12.67 11.11 9.68
C SER A 175 12.22 9.75 9.10
N MET A 176 11.06 9.25 9.52
CA MET A 176 10.49 8.02 8.97
C MET A 176 10.11 8.15 7.49
N VAL A 177 9.52 9.28 7.09
CA VAL A 177 9.25 9.59 5.69
C VAL A 177 10.55 9.60 4.89
N SER A 178 11.60 10.27 5.36
CA SER A 178 12.91 10.29 4.69
C SER A 178 13.45 8.88 4.45
N ARG A 179 13.41 8.00 5.46
CA ARG A 179 13.85 6.61 5.33
C ARG A 179 13.01 5.82 4.31
N CYS A 180 11.71 6.06 4.26
CA CYS A 180 10.85 5.46 3.24
C CYS A 180 11.27 5.94 1.84
N VAL A 181 11.47 7.25 1.65
CA VAL A 181 11.89 7.82 0.37
C VAL A 181 13.24 7.26 -0.07
N ASP A 182 14.20 7.09 0.85
CA ASP A 182 15.47 6.43 0.55
C ASP A 182 15.24 5.01 0.00
N HIS A 183 14.41 4.19 0.66
CA HIS A 183 14.08 2.86 0.16
C HIS A 183 13.36 2.88 -1.20
N MET A 184 12.46 3.84 -1.43
CA MET A 184 11.75 4.00 -2.70
C MET A 184 12.71 4.34 -3.85
N GLU A 185 13.69 5.21 -3.61
CA GLU A 185 14.70 5.56 -4.60
C GLU A 185 15.65 4.40 -4.91
N HIS A 186 16.05 3.61 -3.91
CA HIS A 186 16.83 2.39 -4.15
C HIS A 186 16.03 1.37 -4.96
N LEU A 187 14.75 1.17 -4.64
CA LEU A 187 13.87 0.30 -5.41
C LEU A 187 13.72 0.78 -6.85
N GLU A 188 13.61 2.09 -7.09
CA GLU A 188 13.55 2.66 -8.44
C GLU A 188 14.73 2.22 -9.32
N LEU A 189 15.93 2.14 -8.75
CA LEU A 189 17.14 1.71 -9.45
C LEU A 189 17.17 0.20 -9.70
N LEU A 190 16.60 -0.59 -8.79
CA LEU A 190 16.64 -2.06 -8.85
C LEU A 190 15.50 -2.65 -9.69
N GLN A 191 14.35 -2.00 -9.76
CA GLN A 191 13.09 -2.61 -10.18
C GLN A 191 12.82 -2.66 -11.69
N ASN A 192 13.74 -2.20 -12.55
CA ASN A 192 13.61 -2.21 -14.03
C ASN A 192 12.18 -1.95 -14.54
N ASN A 193 11.53 -0.88 -14.06
CA ASN A 193 10.17 -0.46 -14.42
C ASN A 193 9.01 -1.36 -13.97
N SER A 194 9.21 -2.30 -13.03
CA SER A 194 8.09 -3.00 -12.39
C SER A 194 7.20 -2.05 -11.58
N SER A 195 5.88 -2.26 -11.62
CA SER A 195 4.92 -1.37 -10.95
C SER A 195 4.97 -1.56 -9.43
N PRO A 196 5.28 -0.51 -8.63
CA PRO A 196 5.30 -0.62 -7.19
C PRO A 196 3.87 -0.60 -6.61
N ASN A 197 3.73 -1.03 -5.35
CA ASN A 197 2.47 -0.93 -4.61
C ASN A 197 2.12 0.54 -4.35
N THR A 198 1.18 1.08 -5.12
CA THR A 198 0.86 2.51 -5.12
C THR A 198 0.36 3.03 -3.75
N TRP A 199 -0.33 2.21 -2.94
CA TRP A 199 -0.73 2.61 -1.57
C TRP A 199 0.47 2.93 -0.67
N ILE A 200 1.53 2.14 -0.73
CA ILE A 200 2.74 2.35 0.09
C ILE A 200 3.38 3.68 -0.28
N TYR A 201 3.45 3.97 -1.57
CA TYR A 201 3.99 5.23 -2.07
C TYR A 201 3.09 6.40 -1.66
N ALA A 202 1.77 6.22 -1.73
CA ALA A 202 0.80 7.23 -1.33
C ALA A 202 0.86 7.55 0.18
N ALA A 203 0.84 6.52 1.04
CA ALA A 203 0.89 6.68 2.49
C ALA A 203 2.14 7.45 2.96
N VAL A 204 3.27 7.25 2.28
CA VAL A 204 4.52 8.01 2.51
C VAL A 204 4.40 9.43 1.95
N ALA A 205 3.92 9.58 0.72
CA ALA A 205 3.82 10.87 0.03
C ALA A 205 2.94 11.87 0.79
N PHE A 206 1.76 11.45 1.25
CA PHE A 206 0.83 12.30 2.00
C PHE A 206 1.46 12.88 3.26
N GLU A 207 2.43 12.17 3.85
CA GLU A 207 3.10 12.58 5.08
C GLU A 207 4.36 13.43 4.86
N ALA A 208 4.83 13.62 3.62
CA ALA A 208 5.97 14.49 3.34
C ALA A 208 5.63 15.98 3.59
N ALA A 209 6.29 16.59 4.58
CA ALA A 209 6.05 17.99 4.94
C ALA A 209 7.18 18.91 4.47
N THR A 210 8.44 18.45 4.46
CA THR A 210 9.57 19.31 4.11
C THR A 210 9.66 19.54 2.60
N PRO A 211 10.13 20.74 2.15
CA PRO A 211 10.29 21.02 0.73
C PRO A 211 11.15 19.98 0.00
N GLU A 212 12.20 19.51 0.65
CA GLU A 212 13.10 18.48 0.13
C GLU A 212 12.39 17.14 -0.11
N LEU A 213 11.64 16.65 0.89
CA LEU A 213 10.91 15.38 0.76
C LEU A 213 9.79 15.49 -0.30
N ARG A 214 9.08 16.61 -0.34
CA ARG A 214 8.07 16.87 -1.37
C ARG A 214 8.67 16.90 -2.78
N TYR A 215 9.85 17.49 -2.94
CA TYR A 215 10.58 17.48 -4.21
C TYR A 215 10.97 16.06 -4.64
N ARG A 216 11.56 15.27 -3.74
CA ARG A 216 11.93 13.87 -4.01
C ARG A 216 10.71 13.02 -4.38
N MET A 217 9.59 13.19 -3.68
CA MET A 217 8.34 12.50 -4.01
C MET A 217 7.79 12.87 -5.39
N ARG A 218 7.79 14.16 -5.75
CA ARG A 218 7.40 14.61 -7.11
C ARG A 218 8.29 13.97 -8.18
N HIS A 219 9.59 13.89 -7.94
CA HIS A 219 10.54 13.27 -8.86
C HIS A 219 10.29 11.77 -9.03
N LEU A 220 9.98 11.06 -7.95
CA LEU A 220 9.59 9.64 -8.02
C LEU A 220 8.30 9.47 -8.84
N PHE A 221 7.28 10.31 -8.62
CA PHE A 221 6.02 10.21 -9.36
C PHE A 221 6.19 10.57 -10.84
N SER A 222 7.02 11.56 -11.18
CA SER A 222 7.26 11.97 -12.57
C SER A 222 7.97 10.88 -13.40
N LYS A 223 8.94 10.17 -12.81
CA LYS A 223 9.57 9.00 -13.45
C LYS A 223 8.56 7.91 -13.79
N ARG A 224 7.57 7.69 -12.92
CA ARG A 224 6.54 6.66 -13.08
C ARG A 224 5.42 7.06 -14.04
N LYS A 225 5.20 8.36 -14.25
CA LYS A 225 4.31 8.87 -15.31
C LYS A 225 4.71 8.36 -16.70
N LEU A 226 6.01 8.17 -16.94
CA LEU A 226 6.55 7.65 -18.21
C LEU A 226 6.12 6.19 -18.49
N LEU A 227 5.58 5.48 -17.49
CA LEU A 227 5.04 4.12 -17.63
C LEU A 227 3.59 4.10 -18.13
N GLY A 228 2.99 5.28 -18.42
CA GLY A 228 1.64 5.38 -19.00
C GLY A 228 0.50 5.08 -18.02
N ILE A 229 0.81 5.04 -16.71
CA ILE A 229 -0.17 4.76 -15.66
C ILE A 229 -0.75 6.08 -15.15
N ALA A 230 -2.00 6.38 -15.53
CA ALA A 230 -2.72 7.59 -15.13
C ALA A 230 -2.94 7.73 -13.60
N THR A 231 -2.75 6.65 -12.84
CA THR A 231 -2.84 6.64 -11.37
C THR A 231 -1.88 7.62 -10.71
N TRP A 232 -0.65 7.73 -11.22
CA TRP A 232 0.40 8.51 -10.56
C TRP A 232 0.15 10.02 -10.68
N ASP A 233 -0.42 10.46 -11.80
CA ASP A 233 -0.85 11.86 -11.98
C ASP A 233 -1.99 12.20 -11.01
N THR A 234 -2.99 11.33 -10.92
CA THR A 234 -4.13 11.51 -10.00
C THR A 234 -3.67 11.48 -8.53
N LEU A 235 -2.76 10.57 -8.19
CA LEU A 235 -2.18 10.49 -6.85
C LEU A 235 -1.37 11.74 -6.51
N LEU A 236 -0.57 12.26 -7.46
CA LEU A 236 0.19 13.49 -7.23
C LEU A 236 -0.74 14.66 -6.92
N LEU A 237 -1.82 14.82 -7.69
CA LEU A 237 -2.81 15.87 -7.43
C LEU A 237 -3.43 15.74 -6.03
N ALA A 238 -3.79 14.53 -5.61
CA ALA A 238 -4.32 14.27 -4.28
C ALA A 238 -3.30 14.62 -3.18
N VAL A 239 -2.03 14.24 -3.39
CA VAL A 239 -0.93 14.50 -2.45
C VAL A 239 -0.67 16.00 -2.32
N GLU A 240 -0.63 16.73 -3.43
CA GLU A 240 -0.41 18.19 -3.42
C GLU A 240 -1.55 18.95 -2.74
N GLU A 241 -2.79 18.50 -2.91
CA GLU A 241 -3.91 19.08 -2.18
C GLU A 241 -3.81 18.87 -0.67
N VAL A 242 -3.43 17.66 -0.23
CA VAL A 242 -3.19 17.37 1.19
C VAL A 242 -2.08 18.26 1.74
N TRP A 243 -0.98 18.43 0.99
CA TRP A 243 0.10 19.33 1.37
C TRP A 243 -0.35 20.77 1.49
N MET A 244 -1.11 21.28 0.51
CA MET A 244 -1.64 22.65 0.52
C MET A 244 -2.56 22.92 1.72
N ARG A 245 -3.46 21.97 2.03
CA ARG A 245 -4.33 22.08 3.22
C ARG A 245 -3.57 22.06 4.53
N ARG A 246 -2.46 21.31 4.59
CA ARG A 246 -1.57 21.31 5.77
C ARG A 246 -0.80 22.61 5.92
N ASP A 247 -0.33 23.19 4.81
CA ASP A 247 0.40 24.46 4.81
C ASP A 247 -0.50 25.66 5.21
N THR A 248 -1.80 25.57 4.91
CA THR A 248 -2.81 26.60 5.24
C THR A 248 -3.48 26.39 6.60
N ALA A 249 -3.23 25.26 7.27
CA ALA A 249 -3.80 24.97 8.58
C ALA A 249 -3.18 25.86 9.67
N HIS A 250 -3.97 26.21 10.69
CA HIS A 250 -3.53 27.02 11.81
C HIS A 250 -2.41 26.34 12.60
N SER A 251 -1.35 27.09 12.91
CA SER A 251 -0.23 26.61 13.71
C SER A 251 -0.70 26.21 15.12
N GLY A 252 -0.35 25.00 15.56
CA GLY A 252 -0.61 24.51 16.92
C GLY A 252 -1.54 23.30 17.04
N PHE A 253 -2.18 22.86 15.95
CA PHE A 253 -2.96 21.62 15.92
C PHE A 253 -2.25 20.53 15.12
N ALA A 254 -2.42 19.27 15.54
CA ALA A 254 -1.94 18.13 14.76
C ALA A 254 -2.62 18.13 13.38
N PRO A 255 -1.88 17.83 12.30
CA PRO A 255 -2.47 17.79 10.96
C PRO A 255 -3.57 16.75 10.90
N LYS A 256 -4.68 17.10 10.25
CA LYS A 256 -5.78 16.17 10.00
C LYS A 256 -5.24 14.95 9.22
N PRO A 257 -5.61 13.71 9.59
CA PRO A 257 -5.22 12.52 8.85
C PRO A 257 -5.63 12.64 7.38
N TRP A 258 -4.72 12.32 6.46
CA TRP A 258 -4.96 12.49 5.03
C TRP A 258 -6.15 11.64 4.55
N THR A 259 -6.41 10.50 5.19
CA THR A 259 -7.58 9.65 4.92
C THR A 259 -8.89 10.42 5.05
N ARG A 260 -9.04 11.21 6.13
CA ARG A 260 -10.19 12.09 6.35
C ARG A 260 -10.23 13.28 5.41
N VAL A 261 -9.08 13.75 4.92
CA VAL A 261 -9.01 14.83 3.93
C VAL A 261 -9.49 14.33 2.56
N LEU A 262 -9.08 13.12 2.16
CA LEU A 262 -9.50 12.51 0.90
C LEU A 262 -10.96 12.06 0.92
N ALA A 263 -11.50 11.66 2.07
CA ALA A 263 -12.93 11.36 2.22
C ALA A 263 -13.85 12.56 1.89
N GLU A 264 -13.32 13.79 1.95
CA GLU A 264 -14.02 15.02 1.58
C GLU A 264 -13.89 15.36 0.09
N MET A 265 -13.16 14.55 -0.68
CA MET A 265 -12.79 14.78 -2.08
C MET A 265 -13.25 13.62 -2.97
N PRO A 266 -14.52 13.58 -3.37
CA PRO A 266 -15.07 12.46 -4.14
C PRO A 266 -14.41 12.26 -5.50
N GLU A 267 -13.72 13.27 -6.05
CA GLU A 267 -12.91 13.17 -7.27
C GLU A 267 -11.68 12.24 -7.10
N PHE A 268 -11.29 11.98 -5.86
CA PHE A 268 -10.23 11.08 -5.46
C PHE A 268 -10.86 9.82 -4.86
N ASP A 269 -11.37 8.90 -5.69
CA ASP A 269 -11.89 7.60 -5.22
C ASP A 269 -10.72 6.68 -4.87
N VAL A 270 -10.35 6.68 -3.59
CA VAL A 270 -9.23 5.92 -3.02
C VAL A 270 -9.72 4.57 -2.52
N ILE A 271 -8.87 3.54 -2.62
CA ILE A 271 -9.09 2.16 -2.11
C ILE A 271 -9.35 2.06 -0.59
N LEU A 272 -9.38 3.19 0.12
CA LEU A 272 -9.66 3.26 1.54
C LEU A 272 -11.15 3.26 1.87
N TYR A 273 -12.04 3.80 1.05
CA TYR A 273 -13.47 3.96 1.40
C TYR A 273 -14.38 3.17 0.48
#